data_AF-A0A820BE53-F1
#
_entry.id   AF-A0A820BE53-F1
#
_cell.length_a   1.000
_cell.length_b   1.000
_cell.length_c   1.000
_cell.angle_alpha   90.00
_cell.angle_beta   90.00
_cell.angle_gamma   90.00
#
_symmetry.space_group_name_H-M   'P 1'
#
loop_
_entity.id
_entity.type
_entity.pdbx_description
1 polymer ?
#
loop_
_entity_poly.entity_id
_entity_poly.type
_entity_poly.pdbx_seq_one_letter_code
_entity_poly.pdbx_strand_id
1 'polypeptide(L)'
;MLTFLCALFFVAIILLVRRLRRPNIATQRCVHIVVLGDLGRSPRMCNHAIEFDKHKFNVHLIGYAESKLGRKISNNQNIQISDLKPFPKLNVLPAVLVYGLKILWQFGTLVFRLSQLPKPDLICVQNPPSIPAIFATYLMAKIRGARLIIDWHNYGYSMLALKHGFKHWIVHLCQRYEFFLGQLANINICVSNTFAKDLSVHTIKASVLYDKPTNLFHIPTIEEKHRIFMKMNTQYAYKPFQGRSNNSTRFTNEDEKNNISYLQDRPAILVSSTSWSEDENFELLFDALKKYASNEMNNLPSIVCIVTGKGPLKEQFIEQVERERDQYQHVEFCFPWLDADDYPLLLGRI
;
A
#
# COMPACT_ATOMS: atom_id res chain seq x y z
N MET A 1 -27.71 -33.98 -29.71
CA MET A 1 -27.11 -32.64 -29.92
C MET A 1 -26.49 -32.08 -28.64
N LEU A 2 -27.24 -31.98 -27.53
CA LEU A 2 -26.73 -31.46 -26.25
C LEU A 2 -25.55 -32.27 -25.69
N THR A 3 -25.62 -33.61 -25.70
CA THR A 3 -24.55 -34.51 -25.26
C THR A 3 -23.26 -34.35 -26.07
N PHE A 4 -23.38 -34.17 -27.39
CA PHE A 4 -22.24 -33.94 -28.29
C PHE A 4 -21.59 -32.57 -28.04
N LEU A 5 -22.39 -31.52 -27.81
CA LEU A 5 -21.89 -30.19 -27.43
C LEU A 5 -21.18 -30.22 -26.08
N CYS A 6 -21.71 -30.95 -25.08
CA CYS A 6 -21.05 -31.15 -23.80
C CYS A 6 -19.70 -31.89 -23.94
N ALA A 7 -19.64 -32.91 -24.79
CA ALA A 7 -18.41 -33.66 -25.06
C ALA A 7 -17.34 -32.79 -25.74
N LEU A 8 -17.71 -32.02 -26.77
CA LEU A 8 -16.81 -31.07 -27.43
C LEU A 8 -16.29 -29.99 -26.46
N PHE A 9 -17.17 -29.45 -25.61
CA PHE A 9 -16.80 -28.49 -24.58
C PHE A 9 -15.81 -29.09 -23.58
N PHE A 10 -16.05 -30.33 -23.13
CA PHE A 10 -15.15 -31.04 -22.22
C PHE A 10 -13.77 -31.30 -22.84
N VAL A 11 -13.72 -31.72 -24.11
CA VAL A 11 -12.46 -31.89 -24.86
C VAL A 11 -11.74 -30.55 -25.01
N ALA A 12 -12.45 -29.48 -25.34
CA ALA A 12 -11.88 -28.13 -25.45
C ALA A 12 -11.27 -27.68 -24.10
N ILE A 13 -11.94 -27.94 -22.97
CA ILE A 13 -11.39 -27.69 -21.63
C ILE A 13 -10.13 -28.51 -21.40
N ILE A 14 -10.12 -29.81 -21.72
CA ILE A 14 -8.93 -30.64 -21.56
C ILE A 14 -7.76 -30.12 -22.39
N LEU A 15 -8.00 -29.74 -23.65
CA LEU A 15 -6.97 -29.18 -24.52
C LEU A 15 -6.46 -27.83 -24.01
N LEU A 16 -7.35 -26.98 -23.50
CA LEU A 16 -6.98 -25.71 -22.88
C LEU A 16 -6.14 -25.93 -21.61
N VAL A 17 -6.57 -26.81 -20.72
CA VAL A 17 -5.82 -27.15 -19.50
C VAL A 17 -4.46 -27.73 -19.86
N ARG A 18 -4.38 -28.64 -20.83
CA ARG A 18 -3.11 -29.18 -21.34
C ARG A 18 -2.20 -28.08 -21.89
N ARG A 19 -2.75 -27.14 -22.66
CA ARG A 19 -2.00 -25.98 -23.17
C ARG A 19 -1.47 -25.11 -22.03
N LEU A 20 -2.29 -24.80 -21.04
CA LEU A 20 -1.90 -23.96 -19.89
C LEU A 20 -0.89 -24.63 -18.95
N ARG A 21 -0.88 -25.97 -18.91
CA ARG A 21 0.08 -26.79 -18.16
C ARG A 21 1.40 -27.05 -18.89
N ARG A 22 1.51 -26.68 -20.17
CA ARG A 22 2.75 -26.90 -20.92
C ARG A 22 3.90 -26.24 -20.16
N PRO A 23 4.99 -27.01 -19.88
CA PRO A 23 6.14 -26.47 -19.19
C PRO A 23 6.72 -25.31 -19.99
N ASN A 24 7.25 -24.32 -19.28
CA ASN A 24 8.04 -23.29 -19.94
C ASN A 24 9.33 -23.96 -20.46
N ILE A 25 9.70 -23.67 -21.71
CA ILE A 25 10.93 -24.21 -22.31
C ILE A 25 12.15 -23.55 -21.66
N ALA A 26 11.98 -22.35 -21.07
CA ALA A 26 13.00 -21.70 -20.29
C ALA A 26 13.36 -22.52 -19.04
N THR A 27 14.66 -22.68 -18.78
CA THR A 27 15.21 -23.39 -17.60
C THR A 27 15.03 -22.59 -16.30
N GLN A 28 14.71 -21.31 -16.42
CA GLN A 28 14.55 -20.38 -15.31
C GLN A 28 13.17 -20.52 -14.65
N ARG A 29 13.15 -20.57 -13.31
CA ARG A 29 11.89 -20.61 -12.55
C ARG A 29 11.07 -19.35 -12.77
N CYS A 30 9.74 -19.48 -12.81
CA CYS A 30 8.82 -18.38 -13.08
C CYS A 30 7.94 -18.08 -11.86
N VAL A 31 7.78 -16.80 -11.53
CA VAL A 31 6.88 -16.33 -10.47
C VAL A 31 5.92 -15.27 -11.01
N HIS A 32 4.64 -15.44 -10.69
CA HIS A 32 3.61 -14.42 -10.90
C HIS A 32 3.34 -13.72 -9.58
N ILE A 33 3.54 -12.41 -9.54
CA ILE A 33 3.29 -11.56 -8.38
C ILE A 33 2.05 -10.74 -8.68
N VAL A 34 0.96 -10.97 -7.95
CA VAL A 34 -0.38 -10.52 -8.28
C VAL A 34 -0.87 -9.54 -7.24
N VAL A 35 -1.28 -8.36 -7.71
CA VAL A 35 -1.94 -7.32 -6.93
C VAL A 35 -3.17 -6.88 -7.69
N LEU A 36 -4.35 -6.96 -7.06
CA LEU A 36 -5.56 -6.38 -7.63
C LEU A 36 -5.67 -4.91 -7.19
N GLY A 37 -4.67 -4.13 -7.57
CA GLY A 37 -4.45 -2.75 -7.15
C GLY A 37 -3.35 -2.08 -7.98
N ASP A 38 -3.15 -0.79 -7.75
CA ASP A 38 -2.12 -0.01 -8.45
C ASP A 38 -0.71 -0.46 -8.02
N LEU A 39 0.09 -0.91 -8.99
CA LEU A 39 1.44 -1.41 -8.76
C LEU A 39 2.37 -0.33 -8.21
N GLY A 40 2.22 0.92 -8.67
CA GLY A 40 3.02 2.05 -8.17
C GLY A 40 2.77 2.39 -6.71
N ARG A 41 1.64 1.92 -6.15
CA ARG A 41 1.25 2.10 -4.75
C ARG A 41 1.35 0.81 -3.92
N SER A 42 2.02 -0.21 -4.48
CA SER A 42 2.17 -1.52 -3.84
C SER A 42 3.66 -1.84 -3.59
N PRO A 43 4.34 -1.07 -2.70
CA PRO A 43 5.79 -1.16 -2.53
C PRO A 43 6.26 -2.55 -2.06
N ARG A 44 5.50 -3.23 -1.20
CA ARG A 44 5.81 -4.61 -0.76
C ARG A 44 5.87 -5.58 -1.94
N MET A 45 4.90 -5.52 -2.85
CA MET A 45 4.85 -6.44 -3.99
C MET A 45 5.93 -6.11 -5.02
N CYS A 46 6.26 -4.83 -5.18
CA CYS A 46 7.46 -4.41 -5.91
C CYS A 46 8.75 -4.95 -5.26
N ASN A 47 8.86 -4.93 -3.93
CA ASN A 47 10.03 -5.48 -3.24
C ASN A 47 10.13 -7.00 -3.43
N HIS A 48 9.02 -7.74 -3.34
CA HIS A 48 8.99 -9.16 -3.68
C HIS A 48 9.50 -9.40 -5.11
N ALA A 49 9.05 -8.60 -6.08
CA ALA A 49 9.51 -8.70 -7.47
C ALA A 49 11.03 -8.54 -7.60
N ILE A 50 11.60 -7.55 -6.91
CA ILE A 50 13.04 -7.31 -6.90
C ILE A 50 13.80 -8.48 -6.25
N GLU A 51 13.32 -9.00 -5.12
CA GLU A 51 13.99 -10.10 -4.44
C GLU A 51 13.91 -11.41 -5.24
N PHE A 52 12.77 -11.71 -5.87
CA PHE A 52 12.66 -12.88 -6.75
C PHE A 52 13.60 -12.79 -7.97
N ASP A 53 13.75 -11.61 -8.58
CA ASP A 53 14.70 -11.39 -9.68
C ASP A 53 16.15 -11.63 -9.24
N LYS A 54 16.55 -11.14 -8.05
CA LYS A 54 17.89 -11.43 -7.48
C LYS A 54 18.14 -12.92 -7.34
N HIS A 55 17.11 -13.69 -7.02
CA HIS A 55 17.14 -15.15 -6.95
C HIS A 55 16.92 -15.85 -8.31
N LYS A 56 17.10 -15.11 -9.41
CA LYS A 56 17.04 -15.61 -10.78
C LYS A 56 15.68 -16.21 -11.15
N PHE A 57 14.59 -15.70 -10.60
CA PHE A 57 13.26 -15.99 -11.16
C PHE A 57 12.98 -15.08 -12.36
N ASN A 58 12.25 -15.59 -13.35
CA ASN A 58 11.54 -14.75 -14.31
C ASN A 58 10.28 -14.22 -13.62
N VAL A 59 10.17 -12.90 -13.48
CA VAL A 59 9.15 -12.27 -12.65
C VAL A 59 8.10 -11.59 -13.52
N HIS A 60 6.84 -11.97 -13.33
CA HIS A 60 5.70 -11.25 -13.90
C HIS A 60 4.94 -10.52 -12.79
N LEU A 61 5.02 -9.18 -12.79
CA LEU A 61 4.32 -8.31 -11.86
C LEU A 61 2.97 -7.88 -12.46
N ILE A 62 1.88 -8.33 -11.86
CA ILE A 62 0.52 -8.24 -12.41
C ILE A 62 -0.34 -7.36 -11.52
N GLY A 63 -0.90 -6.30 -12.09
CA GLY A 63 -1.76 -5.35 -11.38
C GLY A 63 -2.12 -4.17 -12.28
N TYR A 64 -2.63 -3.08 -11.72
CA TYR A 64 -2.94 -1.87 -12.49
C TYR A 64 -1.70 -0.98 -12.59
N ALA A 65 -1.30 -0.60 -13.81
CA ALA A 65 -0.17 0.29 -14.04
C ALA A 65 -0.60 1.77 -14.12
N GLU A 66 -1.27 2.27 -13.07
CA GLU A 66 -1.84 3.63 -13.05
C GLU A 66 -0.84 4.69 -12.57
N SER A 67 0.00 4.35 -11.58
CA SER A 67 1.04 5.25 -11.06
C SER A 67 2.44 4.88 -11.56
N LYS A 68 3.36 5.85 -11.55
CA LYS A 68 4.76 5.64 -11.92
C LYS A 68 5.43 4.62 -11.00
N LEU A 69 6.02 3.58 -11.59
CA LEU A 69 6.79 2.58 -10.86
C LEU A 69 8.17 3.09 -10.47
N GLY A 70 8.68 2.59 -9.34
CA GLY A 70 10.03 2.90 -8.88
C GLY A 70 11.10 2.48 -9.90
N ARG A 71 12.20 3.24 -9.97
CA ARG A 71 13.26 3.05 -10.99
C ARG A 71 13.81 1.62 -11.04
N LYS A 72 13.87 0.92 -9.89
CA LYS A 72 14.34 -0.48 -9.78
C LYS A 72 13.45 -1.49 -10.50
N ILE A 73 12.16 -1.20 -10.65
CA ILE A 73 11.23 -2.03 -11.41
C ILE A 73 11.25 -1.59 -12.87
N SER A 74 11.06 -0.28 -13.12
CA SER A 74 10.94 0.28 -14.47
C SER A 74 12.17 0.03 -15.34
N ASN A 75 13.38 -0.01 -14.76
CA ASN A 75 14.62 -0.21 -15.50
C ASN A 75 15.05 -1.69 -15.57
N ASN A 76 14.31 -2.62 -14.95
CA ASN A 76 14.70 -4.02 -14.86
C ASN A 76 14.01 -4.85 -15.96
N GLN A 77 14.79 -5.32 -16.92
CA GLN A 77 14.28 -6.10 -18.06
C GLN A 77 13.80 -7.51 -17.68
N ASN A 78 14.19 -8.04 -16.51
CA ASN A 78 13.77 -9.35 -16.03
C ASN A 78 12.41 -9.31 -15.30
N ILE A 79 11.91 -8.11 -14.97
CA ILE A 79 10.61 -7.92 -14.32
C ILE A 79 9.62 -7.43 -15.37
N GLN A 80 8.72 -8.32 -15.80
CA GLN A 80 7.72 -8.01 -16.80
C GLN A 80 6.44 -7.50 -16.14
N ILE A 81 6.06 -6.26 -16.47
CA ILE A 81 4.82 -5.66 -16.00
C ILE A 81 3.67 -6.16 -16.87
N SER A 82 2.66 -6.74 -16.23
CA SER A 82 1.48 -7.31 -16.87
C SER A 82 0.22 -6.60 -16.41
N ASP A 83 -0.14 -5.54 -17.13
CA ASP A 83 -1.24 -4.65 -16.74
C ASP A 83 -2.62 -5.34 -16.76
N LEU A 84 -3.47 -5.05 -15.78
CA LEU A 84 -4.86 -5.52 -15.71
C LEU A 84 -5.78 -4.45 -16.28
N LYS A 85 -6.82 -4.85 -17.01
CA LYS A 85 -7.81 -3.89 -17.49
C LYS A 85 -8.69 -3.41 -16.32
N PRO A 86 -8.73 -2.10 -16.02
CA PRO A 86 -9.59 -1.59 -14.96
C PRO A 86 -11.07 -1.82 -15.31
N PHE A 87 -11.91 -1.93 -14.29
CA PHE A 87 -13.36 -2.03 -14.49
C PHE A 87 -13.90 -0.72 -15.07
N PRO A 88 -14.69 -0.74 -16.15
CA PRO A 88 -15.26 0.46 -16.72
C PRO A 88 -16.17 1.18 -15.72
N LYS A 89 -16.20 2.52 -15.77
CA LYS A 89 -17.11 3.31 -14.94
C LYS A 89 -18.54 3.12 -15.44
N LEU A 90 -19.39 2.49 -14.63
CA LEU A 90 -20.82 2.30 -14.90
C LEU A 90 -21.64 3.20 -13.98
N ASN A 91 -22.08 4.34 -14.50
CA ASN A 91 -22.77 5.36 -13.70
C ASN A 91 -24.29 5.16 -13.61
N VAL A 92 -24.85 4.20 -14.36
CA VAL A 92 -26.31 4.05 -14.56
C VAL A 92 -26.91 2.91 -13.73
N LEU A 93 -26.08 2.04 -13.14
CA LEU A 93 -26.55 0.81 -12.48
C LEU A 93 -26.56 0.95 -10.94
N PRO A 94 -27.45 0.21 -10.23
CA PRO A 94 -27.43 0.16 -8.77
C PRO A 94 -26.09 -0.31 -8.23
N ALA A 95 -25.63 0.26 -7.11
CA ALA A 95 -24.30 0.01 -6.55
C ALA A 95 -23.99 -1.48 -6.33
N VAL A 96 -24.95 -2.25 -5.82
CA VAL A 96 -24.80 -3.71 -5.60
C VAL A 96 -24.50 -4.46 -6.90
N LEU A 97 -25.20 -4.10 -7.98
CA LEU A 97 -24.98 -4.71 -9.29
C LEU A 97 -23.61 -4.31 -9.86
N VAL A 98 -23.22 -3.04 -9.69
CA VAL A 98 -21.88 -2.55 -10.07
C VAL A 98 -20.78 -3.33 -9.35
N TYR A 99 -20.93 -3.57 -8.03
CA TYR A 99 -19.98 -4.38 -7.27
C TYR A 99 -19.90 -5.83 -7.77
N GLY A 100 -21.04 -6.47 -8.02
CA GLY A 100 -21.08 -7.83 -8.57
C GLY A 100 -20.40 -7.92 -9.94
N LEU A 101 -20.72 -7.00 -10.86
CA LEU A 101 -20.08 -6.91 -12.17
C LEU A 101 -18.58 -6.63 -12.07
N LYS A 102 -18.17 -5.78 -11.13
CA LYS A 102 -16.75 -5.49 -10.88
C LYS A 102 -16.00 -6.73 -10.44
N ILE A 103 -16.57 -7.53 -9.53
CA ILE A 103 -15.97 -8.79 -9.08
C ILE A 103 -15.82 -9.76 -10.26
N LEU A 104 -16.87 -9.93 -11.08
CA LEU A 104 -16.81 -10.80 -12.26
C LEU A 104 -15.77 -10.34 -13.29
N TRP A 105 -15.71 -9.03 -13.55
CA TRP A 105 -14.73 -8.44 -14.44
C TRP A 105 -13.29 -8.64 -13.94
N GLN A 106 -13.05 -8.35 -12.67
CA GLN A 106 -11.73 -8.53 -12.06
C GLN A 106 -11.31 -10.00 -12.06
N PHE A 107 -12.24 -10.92 -11.79
CA PHE A 107 -11.98 -12.35 -11.88
C PHE A 107 -11.61 -12.75 -13.32
N GLY A 108 -12.43 -12.38 -14.30
CA GLY A 108 -12.23 -12.74 -15.70
C GLY A 108 -10.95 -12.15 -16.28
N THR A 109 -10.67 -10.87 -16.02
CA THR A 109 -9.45 -10.20 -16.50
C THR A 109 -8.19 -10.78 -15.87
N LEU A 110 -8.22 -11.11 -14.58
CA LEU A 110 -7.10 -11.73 -13.88
C LEU A 110 -6.84 -13.16 -14.39
N VAL A 111 -7.87 -14.00 -14.48
CA VAL A 111 -7.75 -15.36 -15.04
C VAL A 111 -7.26 -15.32 -16.48
N PHE A 112 -7.82 -14.44 -17.30
CA PHE A 112 -7.40 -14.25 -18.69
C PHE A 112 -5.92 -13.84 -18.76
N ARG A 113 -5.50 -12.81 -18.01
CA ARG A 113 -4.10 -12.37 -18.00
C ARG A 113 -3.17 -13.48 -17.54
N LEU A 114 -3.51 -14.16 -16.43
CA LEU A 114 -2.74 -15.29 -15.92
C LEU A 114 -2.66 -16.45 -16.92
N SER A 115 -3.61 -16.62 -17.84
CA SER A 115 -3.60 -17.67 -18.86
C SER A 115 -2.68 -17.37 -20.05
N GLN A 116 -2.43 -16.09 -20.33
CA GLN A 116 -1.56 -15.63 -21.42
C GLN A 116 -0.07 -15.70 -21.08
N LEU A 117 0.27 -15.65 -19.79
CA LEU A 117 1.65 -15.65 -19.32
C LEU A 117 2.29 -17.05 -19.41
N PRO A 118 3.63 -17.15 -19.39
CA PRO A 118 4.34 -18.42 -19.23
C PRO A 118 3.86 -19.19 -17.99
N LYS A 119 4.09 -20.50 -17.95
CA LYS A 119 3.70 -21.31 -16.80
C LYS A 119 4.49 -20.87 -15.56
N PRO A 120 3.83 -20.48 -14.45
CA PRO A 120 4.51 -20.18 -13.20
C PRO A 120 4.83 -21.45 -12.42
N ASP A 121 5.90 -21.40 -11.64
CA ASP A 121 6.15 -22.33 -10.53
C ASP A 121 5.46 -21.84 -9.26
N LEU A 122 5.40 -20.52 -9.09
CA LEU A 122 4.82 -19.82 -7.93
C LEU A 122 3.85 -18.73 -8.38
N ILE A 123 2.72 -18.62 -7.69
CA ILE A 123 1.81 -17.46 -7.78
C ILE A 123 1.73 -16.84 -6.39
N CYS A 124 2.21 -15.61 -6.23
CA CYS A 124 2.14 -14.84 -4.99
C CYS A 124 1.07 -13.76 -5.13
N VAL A 125 0.04 -13.78 -4.27
CA VAL A 125 -1.07 -12.83 -4.31
C VAL A 125 -1.09 -11.96 -3.05
N GLN A 126 -1.26 -10.65 -3.22
CA GLN A 126 -1.49 -9.72 -2.11
C GLN A 126 -2.94 -9.84 -1.61
N ASN A 127 -3.10 -9.98 -0.30
CA ASN A 127 -4.38 -9.78 0.38
C ASN A 127 -4.32 -8.54 1.28
N PRO A 128 -5.25 -7.57 1.17
CA PRO A 128 -6.44 -7.49 0.30
C PRO A 128 -6.18 -7.04 -1.15
N PRO A 129 -7.15 -7.22 -2.07
CA PRO A 129 -8.49 -7.80 -1.85
C PRO A 129 -8.56 -9.33 -2.00
N SER A 130 -9.23 -9.99 -1.05
CA SER A 130 -9.53 -11.43 -1.10
C SER A 130 -10.41 -11.82 -2.27
N ILE A 131 -11.49 -11.07 -2.49
CA ILE A 131 -12.47 -11.30 -3.56
C ILE A 131 -12.15 -10.36 -4.73
N PRO A 132 -11.99 -10.85 -5.97
CA PRO A 132 -11.88 -12.24 -6.39
C PRO A 132 -10.44 -12.80 -6.40
N ALA A 133 -9.44 -12.02 -5.97
CA ALA A 133 -8.03 -12.28 -6.30
C ALA A 133 -7.51 -13.63 -5.78
N ILE A 134 -7.80 -14.00 -4.53
CA ILE A 134 -7.33 -15.26 -3.95
C ILE A 134 -7.96 -16.45 -4.68
N PHE A 135 -9.26 -16.39 -4.99
CA PHE A 135 -9.92 -17.47 -5.71
C PHE A 135 -9.41 -17.63 -7.15
N ALA A 136 -9.25 -16.51 -7.87
CA ALA A 136 -8.71 -16.51 -9.22
C ALA A 136 -7.29 -17.11 -9.28
N THR A 137 -6.43 -16.70 -8.34
CA THR A 137 -5.04 -17.19 -8.25
C THR A 137 -4.97 -18.63 -7.79
N TYR A 138 -5.83 -19.07 -6.86
CA TYR A 138 -5.98 -20.48 -6.48
C TYR A 138 -6.38 -21.36 -7.66
N LEU A 139 -7.42 -20.97 -8.40
CA LEU A 139 -7.89 -21.69 -9.58
C LEU A 139 -6.75 -21.83 -10.60
N MET A 140 -6.06 -20.72 -10.90
CA MET A 140 -4.94 -20.74 -11.83
C MET A 140 -3.75 -21.53 -11.31
N ALA A 141 -3.45 -21.51 -10.01
CA ALA A 141 -2.41 -22.35 -9.42
C ALA A 141 -2.72 -23.85 -9.62
N LYS A 142 -3.97 -24.28 -9.37
CA LYS A 142 -4.42 -25.67 -9.60
C LYS A 142 -4.43 -26.06 -11.08
N ILE A 143 -4.92 -25.18 -11.96
CA ILE A 143 -4.95 -25.43 -13.40
C ILE A 143 -3.52 -25.54 -13.94
N ARG A 144 -2.61 -24.65 -13.52
CA ARG A 144 -1.24 -24.60 -14.06
C ARG A 144 -0.25 -25.50 -13.32
N GLY A 145 -0.62 -26.07 -12.17
CA GLY A 145 0.28 -26.88 -11.35
C GLY A 145 1.36 -26.06 -10.65
N ALA A 146 1.02 -24.84 -10.24
CA ALA A 146 1.89 -23.92 -9.49
C ALA A 146 1.55 -23.95 -7.99
N ARG A 147 2.46 -23.47 -7.14
CA ARG A 147 2.17 -23.26 -5.71
C ARG A 147 1.63 -21.85 -5.48
N LEU A 148 0.55 -21.75 -4.71
CA LEU A 148 -0.03 -20.47 -4.29
C LEU A 148 0.62 -19.98 -2.99
N ILE A 149 1.05 -18.72 -2.99
CA ILE A 149 1.48 -17.95 -1.84
C ILE A 149 0.46 -16.84 -1.61
N ILE A 150 -0.10 -16.73 -0.41
CA ILE A 150 -0.91 -15.57 -0.01
C ILE A 150 -0.07 -14.70 0.92
N ASP A 151 0.09 -13.43 0.57
CA ASP A 151 0.72 -12.41 1.40
C ASP A 151 -0.36 -11.58 2.12
N TRP A 152 -0.45 -11.75 3.44
CA TRP A 152 -1.46 -11.14 4.30
C TRP A 152 -0.98 -9.81 4.88
N HIS A 153 -1.63 -8.73 4.47
CA HIS A 153 -1.36 -7.35 4.92
C HIS A 153 -2.45 -6.80 5.82
N ASN A 154 -3.69 -7.09 5.46
CA ASN A 154 -4.89 -6.74 6.20
C ASN A 154 -5.99 -7.76 5.87
N TYR A 155 -7.09 -7.71 6.61
CA TYR A 155 -8.28 -8.48 6.29
C TYR A 155 -9.18 -7.71 5.33
N GLY A 156 -9.60 -8.35 4.24
CA GLY A 156 -10.57 -7.77 3.33
C GLY A 156 -11.93 -7.55 4.00
N TYR A 157 -12.32 -8.44 4.92
CA TYR A 157 -13.59 -8.29 5.64
C TYR A 157 -13.57 -7.12 6.63
N SER A 158 -12.44 -6.81 7.27
CA SER A 158 -12.36 -5.67 8.20
C SER A 158 -12.48 -4.35 7.44
N MET A 159 -11.86 -4.24 6.26
CA MET A 159 -12.03 -3.07 5.38
C MET A 159 -13.49 -2.88 4.94
N LEU A 160 -14.21 -3.98 4.69
CA LEU A 160 -15.64 -3.92 4.40
C LEU A 160 -16.47 -3.54 5.64
N ALA A 161 -16.04 -3.98 6.82
CA ALA A 161 -16.70 -3.71 8.09
C ALA A 161 -16.67 -2.23 8.49
N LEU A 162 -15.68 -1.46 8.04
CA LEU A 162 -15.64 -0.02 8.28
C LEU A 162 -16.85 0.69 7.65
N LYS A 163 -17.28 0.23 6.47
CA LYS A 163 -18.42 0.82 5.74
C LYS A 163 -19.77 0.31 6.19
N HIS A 164 -19.87 -0.98 6.51
CA HIS A 164 -21.15 -1.65 6.78
C HIS A 164 -21.37 -2.03 8.26
N GLY A 165 -20.33 -1.95 9.09
CA GLY A 165 -20.31 -2.42 10.46
C GLY A 165 -19.94 -3.91 10.58
N PHE A 166 -19.23 -4.27 11.65
CA PHE A 166 -18.80 -5.65 11.93
C PHE A 166 -19.93 -6.66 12.11
N LYS A 167 -21.14 -6.20 12.46
CA LYS A 167 -22.32 -7.06 12.65
C LYS A 167 -23.07 -7.36 11.34
N HIS A 168 -22.68 -6.73 10.23
CA HIS A 168 -23.39 -6.89 8.97
C HIS A 168 -23.16 -8.29 8.38
N TRP A 169 -24.23 -8.94 7.91
CA TRP A 169 -24.16 -10.34 7.44
C TRP A 169 -23.18 -10.55 6.27
N ILE A 170 -23.05 -9.57 5.37
CA ILE A 170 -22.07 -9.61 4.27
C ILE A 170 -20.64 -9.64 4.80
N VAL A 171 -20.34 -8.89 5.87
CA VAL A 171 -19.00 -8.87 6.48
C VAL A 171 -18.66 -10.24 7.03
N HIS A 172 -19.58 -10.89 7.75
CA HIS A 172 -19.39 -12.25 8.23
C HIS A 172 -19.24 -13.28 7.09
N LEU A 173 -19.95 -13.11 5.97
CA LEU A 173 -19.80 -13.95 4.80
C LEU A 173 -18.40 -13.78 4.18
N CYS A 174 -17.95 -12.53 3.99
CA CYS A 174 -16.62 -12.22 3.47
C CYS A 174 -15.52 -12.73 4.41
N GLN A 175 -15.71 -12.64 5.73
CA GLN A 175 -14.80 -13.17 6.73
C GLN A 175 -14.63 -14.68 6.60
N ARG A 176 -15.74 -15.43 6.56
CA ARG A 176 -15.72 -16.89 6.37
C ARG A 176 -15.06 -17.28 5.05
N TYR A 177 -15.38 -16.56 3.97
CA TYR A 177 -14.79 -16.78 2.65
C TYR A 177 -13.28 -16.54 2.65
N GLU A 178 -12.82 -15.44 3.24
CA GLU A 178 -11.40 -15.07 3.30
C GLU A 178 -10.59 -16.12 4.05
N PHE A 179 -11.05 -16.57 5.22
CA PHE A 179 -10.35 -17.62 5.97
C PHE A 179 -10.42 -18.99 5.28
N PHE A 180 -11.55 -19.36 4.69
CA PHE A 180 -11.67 -20.61 3.93
C PHE A 180 -10.66 -20.65 2.77
N LEU A 181 -10.57 -19.59 1.97
CA LEU A 181 -9.59 -19.53 0.88
C LEU A 181 -8.16 -19.45 1.37
N GLY A 182 -7.92 -18.80 2.51
CA GLY A 182 -6.61 -18.73 3.13
C GLY A 182 -6.01 -20.11 3.44
N GLN A 183 -6.87 -21.07 3.81
CA GLN A 183 -6.47 -22.46 4.05
C GLN A 183 -6.07 -23.21 2.78
N LEU A 184 -6.49 -22.74 1.59
CA LEU A 184 -6.20 -23.40 0.32
C LEU A 184 -4.80 -23.09 -0.24
N ALA A 185 -4.10 -22.10 0.31
CA ALA A 185 -2.76 -21.73 -0.12
C ALA A 185 -1.70 -22.75 0.29
N ASN A 186 -0.67 -22.90 -0.52
CA ASN A 186 0.47 -23.76 -0.19
C ASN A 186 1.40 -23.11 0.83
N ILE A 187 1.45 -21.77 0.83
CA ILE A 187 2.29 -20.95 1.70
C ILE A 187 1.47 -19.71 2.07
N ASN A 188 1.45 -19.37 3.35
CA ASN A 188 0.93 -18.08 3.82
C ASN A 188 2.09 -17.30 4.43
N ILE A 189 2.20 -16.03 4.08
CA ILE A 189 3.14 -15.08 4.70
C ILE A 189 2.38 -13.87 5.21
N CYS A 190 2.85 -13.22 6.27
CA CYS A 190 2.15 -12.08 6.86
C CYS A 190 3.11 -11.04 7.45
N VAL A 191 2.61 -9.83 7.69
CA VAL A 191 3.41 -8.66 8.11
C VAL A 191 3.89 -8.71 9.56
N SER A 192 3.27 -9.49 10.46
CA SER A 192 3.61 -9.48 11.89
C SER A 192 3.31 -10.77 12.63
N ASN A 193 3.98 -10.98 13.76
CA ASN A 193 3.71 -12.08 14.69
C ASN A 193 2.27 -12.08 15.22
N THR A 194 1.69 -10.90 15.47
CA THR A 194 0.30 -10.80 15.92
C THR A 194 -0.66 -11.27 14.83
N PHE A 195 -0.40 -10.88 13.58
CA PHE A 195 -1.18 -11.34 12.43
C PHE A 195 -1.06 -12.87 12.27
N ALA A 196 0.15 -13.42 12.35
CA ALA A 196 0.37 -14.87 12.28
C ALA A 196 -0.42 -15.64 13.35
N LYS A 197 -0.44 -15.12 14.59
CA LYS A 197 -1.22 -15.72 15.70
C LYS A 197 -2.72 -15.68 15.39
N ASP A 198 -3.24 -14.56 14.92
CA ASP A 198 -4.66 -14.43 14.59
C ASP A 198 -5.07 -15.36 13.42
N LEU A 199 -4.25 -15.46 12.38
CA LEU A 199 -4.43 -16.43 11.29
C LEU A 199 -4.43 -17.88 11.79
N SER A 200 -3.60 -18.20 12.78
CA SER A 200 -3.49 -19.56 13.32
C SER A 200 -4.77 -20.01 14.04
N VAL A 201 -5.51 -19.10 14.68
CA VAL A 201 -6.84 -19.35 15.26
C VAL A 201 -7.82 -19.81 14.18
N HIS A 202 -7.63 -19.33 12.95
CA HIS A 202 -8.42 -19.69 11.77
C HIS A 202 -7.80 -20.84 10.96
N THR A 203 -6.90 -21.64 11.58
CA THR A 203 -6.22 -22.80 10.96
C THR A 203 -5.29 -22.43 9.80
N ILE A 204 -4.87 -21.16 9.70
CA ILE A 204 -3.93 -20.70 8.68
C ILE A 204 -2.55 -20.52 9.33
N LYS A 205 -1.60 -21.39 8.99
CA LYS A 205 -0.21 -21.25 9.43
C LYS A 205 0.53 -20.30 8.49
N ALA A 206 0.94 -19.15 8.99
CA ALA A 206 1.67 -18.14 8.22
C ALA A 206 3.08 -17.92 8.76
N SER A 207 4.05 -17.75 7.86
CA SER A 207 5.39 -17.29 8.20
C SER A 207 5.41 -15.76 8.26
N VAL A 208 6.09 -15.21 9.25
CA VAL A 208 6.19 -13.75 9.39
C VAL A 208 7.30 -13.22 8.49
N LEU A 209 6.94 -12.24 7.66
CA LEU A 209 7.85 -11.45 6.86
C LEU A 209 7.58 -9.98 7.17
N TYR A 210 8.39 -9.41 8.06
CA TYR A 210 8.31 -8.00 8.41
C TYR A 210 8.66 -7.13 7.20
N ASP A 211 7.92 -6.03 7.04
CA ASP A 211 8.31 -4.99 6.10
C ASP A 211 9.62 -4.34 6.54
N LYS A 212 10.50 -4.11 5.58
CA LYS A 212 11.75 -3.39 5.78
C LYS A 212 11.66 -2.04 5.07
N PRO A 213 12.03 -0.93 5.73
CA PRO A 213 12.16 0.35 5.03
C PRO A 213 13.18 0.23 3.90
N THR A 214 12.94 0.96 2.82
CA THR A 214 13.91 1.03 1.71
C THR A 214 15.15 1.79 2.15
N ASN A 215 16.27 1.59 1.44
CA ASN A 215 17.51 2.34 1.70
C ASN A 215 17.39 3.86 1.41
N LEU A 216 16.22 4.35 1.00
CA LEU A 216 15.95 5.79 0.88
C LEU A 216 15.89 6.45 2.27
N PHE A 217 15.44 5.69 3.28
CA PHE A 217 15.44 6.14 4.66
C PHE A 217 16.85 6.08 5.23
N HIS A 218 17.40 7.24 5.56
CA HIS A 218 18.69 7.41 6.22
C HIS A 218 18.59 8.60 7.19
N ILE A 219 19.62 8.80 8.01
CA ILE A 219 19.72 9.99 8.85
C ILE A 219 20.25 11.12 7.96
N PRO A 220 19.45 12.16 7.65
CA PRO A 220 19.86 13.23 6.76
C PRO A 220 20.91 14.11 7.43
N THR A 221 21.81 14.66 6.61
CA THR A 221 22.77 15.66 7.07
C THR A 221 22.05 16.97 7.41
N ILE A 222 22.75 17.89 8.09
CA ILE A 222 22.17 19.20 8.42
C ILE A 222 21.88 20.02 7.16
N GLU A 223 22.68 19.87 6.11
CA GLU A 223 22.49 20.47 4.79
C GLU A 223 21.22 19.93 4.12
N GLU A 224 21.00 18.61 4.18
CA GLU A 224 19.79 17.99 3.65
C GLU A 224 18.54 18.45 4.40
N LYS A 225 18.61 18.54 5.74
CA LYS A 225 17.56 19.08 6.60
C LYS A 225 17.27 20.55 6.28
N HIS A 226 18.30 21.39 6.15
CA HIS A 226 18.14 22.78 5.78
C HIS A 226 17.47 22.94 4.42
N ARG A 227 17.91 22.17 3.41
CA ARG A 227 17.32 22.18 2.08
C ARG A 227 15.83 21.82 2.09
N ILE A 228 15.44 20.79 2.82
CA ILE A 228 14.02 20.41 2.89
C ILE A 228 13.20 21.44 3.68
N PHE A 229 13.74 22.02 4.76
CA PHE A 229 13.06 23.10 5.49
C PHE A 229 12.90 24.36 4.66
N MET A 230 13.91 24.71 3.85
CA MET A 230 13.82 25.80 2.88
C MET A 230 12.76 25.52 1.82
N LYS A 231 12.69 24.28 1.31
CA LYS A 231 11.64 23.86 0.38
C LYS A 231 10.24 23.98 1.00
N MET A 232 10.07 23.55 2.25
CA MET A 232 8.82 23.70 3.02
C MET A 232 8.40 25.18 3.20
N ASN A 233 9.37 26.07 3.46
CA ASN A 233 9.12 27.51 3.56
C ASN A 233 8.78 28.15 2.21
N THR A 234 9.56 27.86 1.16
CA THR A 234 9.51 28.60 -0.12
C THR A 234 8.53 27.99 -1.12
N GLN A 235 8.69 26.71 -1.44
CA GLN A 235 7.89 26.03 -2.46
C GLN A 235 6.47 25.76 -1.96
N TYR A 236 6.34 25.37 -0.70
CA TYR A 236 5.04 25.04 -0.12
C TYR A 236 4.42 26.20 0.68
N ALA A 237 5.14 27.29 0.89
CA ALA A 237 4.68 28.49 1.60
C ALA A 237 4.13 28.22 3.02
N TYR A 238 4.66 27.20 3.72
CA TYR A 238 4.22 26.89 5.08
C TYR A 238 4.86 27.83 6.10
N LYS A 239 4.04 28.75 6.64
CA LYS A 239 4.42 29.70 7.70
C LYS A 239 5.20 29.07 8.88
N PRO A 240 4.89 27.83 9.34
CA PRO A 240 5.65 27.21 10.42
C PRO A 240 7.14 26.96 10.13
N PHE A 241 7.56 27.02 8.85
CA PHE A 241 8.96 26.89 8.43
C PHE A 241 9.66 28.23 8.19
N GLN A 242 8.93 29.35 8.25
CA GLN A 242 9.45 30.67 7.92
C GLN A 242 10.57 31.09 8.88
N GLY A 243 11.73 31.45 8.31
CA GLY A 243 12.87 32.00 9.05
C GLY A 243 12.85 33.52 9.14
N ARG A 244 13.88 34.08 9.78
CA ARG A 244 14.05 35.53 10.00
C ARG A 244 14.70 36.23 8.80
N SER A 245 15.36 35.46 7.93
CA SER A 245 16.12 35.90 6.75
C SER A 245 15.89 34.95 5.57
N ASN A 246 16.31 35.34 4.37
CA ASN A 246 16.12 34.54 3.15
C ASN A 246 16.81 33.16 3.19
N ASN A 247 17.91 33.01 3.94
CA ASN A 247 18.66 31.75 4.06
C ASN A 247 18.49 31.12 5.46
N SER A 248 17.38 31.41 6.13
CA SER A 248 17.04 30.79 7.39
C SER A 248 15.63 30.21 7.35
N THR A 249 15.42 29.23 8.20
CA THR A 249 14.13 28.64 8.50
C THR A 249 13.88 28.76 10.00
N ARG A 250 12.70 28.34 10.46
CA ARG A 250 12.44 28.25 11.90
C ARG A 250 13.31 27.22 12.64
N PHE A 251 14.07 26.41 11.90
CA PHE A 251 14.88 25.31 12.45
C PHE A 251 16.39 25.51 12.27
N THR A 252 16.81 26.14 11.17
CA THR A 252 18.21 26.19 10.72
C THR A 252 18.54 27.54 10.13
N ASN A 253 19.81 27.96 10.25
CA ASN A 253 20.34 29.16 9.62
C ASN A 253 21.61 28.83 8.85
N GLU A 254 21.74 29.40 7.65
CA GLU A 254 22.98 29.43 6.88
C GLU A 254 23.67 30.80 7.09
N ASP A 255 24.95 30.78 7.47
CA ASP A 255 25.76 31.99 7.63
C ASP A 255 26.36 32.48 6.29
N GLU A 256 27.02 33.64 6.29
CA GLU A 256 27.66 34.20 5.09
C GLU A 256 28.80 33.34 4.52
N LYS A 257 29.28 32.35 5.28
CA LYS A 257 30.33 31.40 4.88
C LYS A 257 29.74 30.05 4.43
N ASN A 258 28.42 29.98 4.24
CA ASN A 258 27.66 28.78 3.89
C ASN A 258 27.73 27.67 4.95
N ASN A 259 27.99 28.01 6.22
CA ASN A 259 27.87 27.05 7.31
C ASN A 259 26.43 26.99 7.80
N ILE A 260 25.90 25.78 7.89
CA ILE A 260 24.53 25.54 8.34
C ILE A 260 24.56 25.10 9.80
N SER A 261 23.70 25.71 10.62
CA SER A 261 23.56 25.38 12.03
C SER A 261 22.10 25.36 12.46
N TYR A 262 21.79 24.61 13.51
CA TYR A 262 20.46 24.61 14.12
C TYR A 262 20.24 25.86 14.98
N LEU A 263 19.01 26.38 14.96
CA LEU A 263 18.59 27.41 15.90
C LEU A 263 18.37 26.81 17.30
N GLN A 264 18.71 27.57 18.34
CA GLN A 264 18.57 27.16 19.74
C GLN A 264 17.11 27.09 20.19
N ASP A 265 16.28 28.02 19.71
CA ASP A 265 14.84 28.17 20.00
C ASP A 265 13.95 27.45 18.98
N ARG A 266 14.49 26.49 18.22
CA ARG A 266 13.72 25.77 17.20
C ARG A 266 12.62 24.90 17.82
N PRO A 267 11.45 24.80 17.17
CA PRO A 267 10.40 23.88 17.60
C PRO A 267 10.82 22.42 17.35
N ALA A 268 10.16 21.49 18.04
CA ALA A 268 10.20 20.09 17.70
C ALA A 268 9.38 19.83 16.43
N ILE A 269 9.79 18.86 15.61
CA ILE A 269 9.01 18.41 14.46
C ILE A 269 8.33 17.09 14.83
N LEU A 270 7.03 17.03 14.61
CA LEU A 270 6.25 15.80 14.66
C LEU A 270 5.77 15.49 13.24
N VAL A 271 5.99 14.27 12.76
CA VAL A 271 5.54 13.86 11.42
C VAL A 271 4.57 12.69 11.55
N SER A 272 3.43 12.78 10.89
CA SER A 272 2.49 11.68 10.71
C SER A 272 2.14 11.52 9.24
N SER A 273 2.19 10.29 8.74
CA SER A 273 1.65 9.94 7.41
C SER A 273 0.24 9.39 7.55
N THR A 274 -0.60 9.59 6.53
CA THR A 274 -2.01 9.16 6.56
C THR A 274 -2.58 8.92 5.18
N SER A 275 -3.52 7.99 5.08
CA SER A 275 -4.40 7.83 3.91
C SER A 275 -5.71 8.61 4.05
N TRP A 276 -5.90 9.39 5.11
CA TRP A 276 -7.11 10.15 5.45
C TRP A 276 -8.39 9.33 5.25
N SER A 277 -8.35 8.09 5.70
CA SER A 277 -9.39 7.08 5.51
C SER A 277 -9.99 6.67 6.85
N GLU A 278 -11.19 6.07 6.79
CA GLU A 278 -12.00 5.72 7.96
C GLU A 278 -11.35 4.67 8.89
N ASP A 279 -10.34 3.94 8.42
CA ASP A 279 -9.55 3.00 9.25
C ASP A 279 -8.54 3.68 10.17
N GLU A 280 -8.22 4.95 9.96
CA GLU A 280 -7.25 5.69 10.76
C GLU A 280 -7.97 6.64 11.74
N ASN A 281 -7.69 6.50 13.04
CA ASN A 281 -8.21 7.42 14.05
C ASN A 281 -7.23 8.59 14.26
N PHE A 282 -7.39 9.64 13.43
CA PHE A 282 -6.61 10.89 13.56
C PHE A 282 -7.03 11.77 14.73
N GLU A 283 -8.25 11.61 15.25
CA GLU A 283 -8.70 12.32 16.45
C GLU A 283 -7.78 12.02 17.63
N LEU A 284 -7.25 10.79 17.73
CA LEU A 284 -6.28 10.43 18.77
C LEU A 284 -5.03 11.33 18.77
N LEU A 285 -4.49 11.66 17.59
CA LEU A 285 -3.33 12.55 17.45
C LEU A 285 -3.71 13.98 17.88
N PHE A 286 -4.83 14.48 17.40
CA PHE A 286 -5.28 15.83 17.69
C PHE A 286 -5.63 16.01 19.16
N ASP A 287 -6.34 15.07 19.78
CA ASP A 287 -6.65 15.09 21.21
C ASP A 287 -5.38 15.02 22.07
N ALA A 288 -4.37 14.27 21.64
CA ALA A 288 -3.07 14.26 22.30
C ALA A 288 -2.38 15.64 22.19
N LEU A 289 -2.45 16.29 21.03
CA LEU A 289 -1.88 17.63 20.82
C LEU A 289 -2.65 18.72 21.56
N LYS A 290 -3.97 18.62 21.73
CA LYS A 290 -4.75 19.49 22.60
C LYS A 290 -4.32 19.37 24.06
N LYS A 291 -4.17 18.13 24.54
CA LYS A 291 -3.64 17.86 25.89
C LYS A 291 -2.21 18.35 26.08
N TYR A 292 -1.40 18.29 25.02
CA TYR A 292 -0.05 18.84 25.03
C TYR A 292 -0.08 20.36 25.15
N ALA A 293 -0.92 21.02 24.35
CA ALA A 293 -1.07 22.47 24.31
C ALA A 293 -1.65 23.06 25.61
N SER A 294 -2.55 22.34 26.27
CA SER A 294 -3.18 22.79 27.52
C SER A 294 -2.35 22.51 28.79
N ASN A 295 -1.20 21.87 28.65
CA ASN A 295 -0.37 21.51 29.80
C ASN A 295 0.39 22.75 30.33
N GLU A 296 0.03 23.19 31.53
CA GLU A 296 0.64 24.32 32.24
C GLU A 296 2.05 24.03 32.79
N MET A 297 2.63 22.85 32.53
CA MET A 297 4.05 22.61 32.81
C MET A 297 4.90 23.56 31.93
N ASN A 298 5.36 24.64 32.57
CA ASN A 298 5.92 25.88 32.00
C ASN A 298 7.13 25.80 31.03
N ASN A 299 7.44 24.67 30.39
CA ASN A 299 8.60 24.55 29.48
C ASN A 299 8.41 23.52 28.36
N LEU A 300 7.20 23.35 27.82
CA LEU A 300 7.02 22.50 26.65
C LEU A 300 7.55 23.17 25.37
N PRO A 301 8.35 22.47 24.54
CA PRO A 301 8.81 23.03 23.28
C PRO A 301 7.63 23.26 22.32
N SER A 302 7.70 24.29 21.49
CA SER A 302 6.73 24.44 20.39
C SER A 302 6.86 23.26 19.42
N ILE A 303 5.75 22.83 18.82
CA ILE A 303 5.71 21.71 17.87
C ILE A 303 5.27 22.21 16.50
N VAL A 304 5.96 21.78 15.46
CA VAL A 304 5.46 21.81 14.08
C VAL A 304 5.03 20.39 13.70
N CYS A 305 3.71 20.18 13.64
CA CYS A 305 3.09 18.91 13.29
C CYS A 305 2.84 18.84 11.78
N ILE A 306 3.60 18.00 11.09
CA ILE A 306 3.49 17.74 9.66
C ILE A 306 2.64 16.50 9.47
N VAL A 307 1.43 16.66 8.92
CA VAL A 307 0.55 15.55 8.56
C VAL A 307 0.50 15.42 7.05
N THR A 308 1.19 14.40 6.51
CA THR A 308 1.29 14.19 5.06
C THR A 308 0.42 13.04 4.60
N GLY A 309 -0.18 13.16 3.41
CA GLY A 309 -1.07 12.13 2.91
C GLY A 309 -2.12 12.62 1.93
N LYS A 310 -2.87 11.67 1.37
CA LYS A 310 -4.01 11.93 0.49
C LYS A 310 -5.13 10.96 0.79
N GLY A 311 -6.33 11.51 0.94
CA GLY A 311 -7.56 10.74 1.05
C GLY A 311 -8.77 11.64 1.26
N PRO A 312 -9.96 11.03 1.32
CA PRO A 312 -11.23 11.73 1.23
C PRO A 312 -11.55 12.62 2.43
N LEU A 313 -10.97 12.35 3.61
CA LEU A 313 -11.29 13.08 4.84
C LEU A 313 -10.34 14.27 5.09
N LYS A 314 -9.32 14.48 4.25
CA LYS A 314 -8.27 15.47 4.48
C LYS A 314 -8.82 16.87 4.73
N GLU A 315 -9.70 17.34 3.84
CA GLU A 315 -10.25 18.69 3.90
C GLU A 315 -11.09 18.90 5.17
N GLN A 316 -11.90 17.91 5.54
CA GLN A 316 -12.71 17.95 6.76
C GLN A 316 -11.85 18.06 8.02
N PHE A 317 -10.72 17.35 8.08
CA PHE A 317 -9.79 17.44 9.20
C PHE A 317 -9.06 18.77 9.26
N ILE A 318 -8.65 19.33 8.11
CA ILE A 318 -8.04 20.66 8.07
C ILE A 318 -9.03 21.70 8.62
N GLU A 319 -10.29 21.65 8.19
CA GLU A 319 -11.34 22.54 8.71
C GLU A 319 -11.57 22.36 10.22
N GLN A 320 -11.46 21.14 10.74
CA GLN A 320 -11.57 20.88 12.17
C GLN A 320 -10.41 21.52 12.94
N VAL A 321 -9.17 21.31 12.49
CA VAL A 321 -7.97 21.89 13.13
C VAL A 321 -8.03 23.41 13.14
N GLU A 322 -8.45 24.04 12.04
CA GLU A 322 -8.59 25.50 11.96
C GLU A 322 -9.70 26.05 12.88
N ARG A 323 -10.82 25.34 13.00
CA ARG A 323 -11.91 25.71 13.90
C ARG A 323 -11.51 25.63 15.37
N GLU A 324 -10.63 24.70 15.70
CA GLU A 324 -10.16 24.43 17.05
C GLU A 324 -8.78 25.05 17.32
N ARG A 325 -8.31 25.97 16.47
CA ARG A 325 -6.94 26.52 16.49
C ARG A 325 -6.50 27.04 17.85
N ASP A 326 -7.40 27.65 18.61
CA ASP A 326 -7.12 28.18 19.95
C ASP A 326 -6.81 27.11 20.99
N GLN A 327 -7.19 25.84 20.73
CA GLN A 327 -6.89 24.69 21.60
C GLN A 327 -5.51 24.09 21.35
N TYR A 328 -4.78 24.56 20.33
CA TYR A 328 -3.47 24.06 19.92
C TYR A 328 -2.36 25.07 20.20
N GLN A 329 -2.42 25.77 21.34
CA GLN A 329 -1.35 26.67 21.77
C GLN A 329 0.02 25.98 21.69
N HIS A 330 1.01 26.65 21.11
CA HIS A 330 2.36 26.12 20.84
C HIS A 330 2.47 24.96 19.83
N VAL A 331 1.38 24.61 19.14
CA VAL A 331 1.38 23.59 18.07
C VAL A 331 0.95 24.23 16.75
N GLU A 332 1.79 24.10 15.73
CA GLU A 332 1.51 24.59 14.38
C GLU A 332 1.41 23.40 13.41
N PHE A 333 0.39 23.40 12.55
CA PHE A 333 0.16 22.30 11.62
C PHE A 333 0.61 22.61 10.19
N CYS A 334 1.07 21.57 9.49
CA CYS A 334 1.37 21.58 8.06
C CYS A 334 0.75 20.34 7.42
N PHE A 335 0.09 20.51 6.27
CA PHE A 335 -0.58 19.40 5.56
C PHE A 335 -0.01 19.12 4.16
N PRO A 336 1.32 18.97 4.00
CA PRO A 336 1.95 18.83 2.69
C PRO A 336 1.59 17.51 2.02
N TRP A 337 1.61 17.52 0.69
CA TRP A 337 1.93 16.30 -0.06
C TRP A 337 3.44 16.24 -0.24
N LEU A 338 4.09 15.29 0.44
CA LEU A 338 5.52 15.05 0.32
C LEU A 338 5.78 14.03 -0.79
N ASP A 339 6.68 14.37 -1.69
CA ASP A 339 7.11 13.44 -2.73
C ASP A 339 7.98 12.33 -2.12
N ALA A 340 8.10 11.21 -2.85
CA ALA A 340 8.79 10.01 -2.39
C ALA A 340 10.28 10.24 -2.03
N ASP A 341 10.89 11.29 -2.59
CA ASP A 341 12.29 11.67 -2.31
C ASP A 341 12.41 12.62 -1.10
N ASP A 342 11.38 13.40 -0.78
CA ASP A 342 11.38 14.35 0.35
C ASP A 342 10.95 13.71 1.66
N TYR A 343 9.99 12.78 1.59
CA TYR A 343 9.42 12.13 2.78
C TYR A 343 10.49 11.44 3.67
N PRO A 344 11.47 10.69 3.12
CA PRO A 344 12.53 10.09 3.93
C PRO A 344 13.41 11.13 4.64
N LEU A 345 13.62 12.31 4.03
CA LEU A 345 14.45 13.38 4.61
C LEU A 345 13.78 14.05 5.81
N LEU A 346 12.44 14.10 5.85
CA LEU A 346 11.71 14.62 7.01
C LEU A 346 11.58 13.61 8.15
N LEU A 347 11.60 12.31 7.85
CA LEU A 347 11.53 11.25 8.85
C LEU A 347 12.86 10.81 9.43
N GLY A 348 13.96 11.05 8.71
CA GLY A 348 15.28 10.68 9.19
C GLY A 348 15.62 11.41 10.49
N ARG A 349 15.91 10.62 11.52
CA ARG A 349 16.01 10.99 12.94
C ARG A 349 16.41 12.46 13.18
N ILE A 350 15.53 13.21 13.82
CA ILE A 350 15.74 14.59 14.27
C ILE A 350 16.85 14.64 15.31
#